data_AF-A0A9X2XCZ4-F1
#
_entry.id   AF-A0A9X2XCZ4-F1
#
_cell.length_a   1.000
_cell.length_b   1.000
_cell.length_c   1.000
_cell.angle_alpha   90.00
_cell.angle_beta   90.00
_cell.angle_gamma   90.00
#
_symmetry.space_group_name_H-M   'P 1'
#
loop_
_entity.id
_entity.type
_entity.pdbx_description
1 polymer ?
#
loop_
_entity_poly.entity_id
_entity_poly.type
_entity_poly.pdbx_seq_one_letter_code
_entity_poly.pdbx_strand_id
1 'polypeptide(L)'
;MKFYGLLVFLLLAACGDSDSVGVGSMANRNPLISIEIGEEINDLLSNSPVPFSKECISDVDMCWYKVKKSFGDDDLPSVEVNKALRLNQVASVSAAVDGEVGTTVENLDLSVRSLPDGSKHDEYRAFLYGLIKDIKKAGWVHYYAPSDPRVSGSQIDKISSPDEVMGDYVLSHPWLDPNYELDIERWLKVGKFYNWLFYKDGNHLTLKAWRRDSDDAPNERGTYLVSLSFTTEREYWSGAFPEAEEKKRWKELLPAKLKEYAAIRQSREDRAEEAGIQIELNYQDPSINALK
;
A
#
# COMPACT_ATOMS: atom_id res chain seq x y z
N MET A 1 -51.36 -1.99 -77.62
CA MET A 1 -51.57 -3.16 -76.72
C MET A 1 -50.18 -3.75 -76.49
N LYS A 2 -49.48 -3.32 -75.43
CA LYS A 2 -49.28 -4.01 -74.13
C LYS A 2 -48.71 -5.44 -74.24
N PHE A 3 -47.52 -5.61 -73.64
CA PHE A 3 -46.83 -6.79 -73.06
C PHE A 3 -45.35 -6.79 -73.52
N TYR A 4 -44.41 -6.15 -72.80
CA TYR A 4 -43.67 -6.55 -71.58
C TYR A 4 -42.92 -7.90 -71.67
N GLY A 5 -41.60 -7.84 -71.53
CA GLY A 5 -40.72 -9.01 -71.36
C GLY A 5 -39.25 -8.62 -71.15
N LEU A 6 -38.92 -8.28 -69.90
CA LEU A 6 -37.62 -8.21 -69.22
C LEU A 6 -36.32 -8.24 -70.06
N LEU A 7 -35.52 -7.16 -69.94
CA LEU A 7 -34.08 -7.16 -70.21
C LEU A 7 -33.33 -6.94 -68.88
N VAL A 8 -32.46 -7.88 -68.55
CA VAL A 8 -31.60 -7.89 -67.36
C VAL A 8 -30.52 -6.82 -67.51
N PHE A 9 -30.49 -5.84 -66.61
CA PHE A 9 -29.37 -4.90 -66.48
C PHE A 9 -28.46 -5.35 -65.33
N LEU A 10 -27.21 -5.65 -65.70
CA LEU A 10 -26.06 -5.73 -64.80
C LEU A 10 -25.77 -4.33 -64.24
N LEU A 11 -25.93 -4.15 -62.93
CA LEU A 11 -25.43 -2.99 -62.20
C LEU A 11 -24.23 -3.42 -61.35
N LEU A 12 -23.05 -2.97 -61.76
CA LEU A 12 -21.87 -2.83 -60.91
C LEU A 12 -21.95 -1.46 -60.22
N ALA A 13 -22.03 -1.43 -58.89
CA ALA A 13 -21.47 -0.35 -58.06
C ALA A 13 -21.48 -0.71 -56.56
N ALA A 14 -20.25 -0.78 -56.01
CA ALA A 14 -19.86 -0.46 -54.64
C ALA A 14 -20.58 -1.17 -53.46
N CYS A 15 -20.05 -2.33 -53.06
CA CYS A 15 -20.02 -2.72 -51.65
C CYS A 15 -18.68 -2.24 -51.07
N GLY A 16 -18.76 -1.48 -49.98
CA GLY A 16 -17.58 -1.01 -49.25
C GLY A 16 -16.94 -2.16 -48.48
N ASP A 17 -15.69 -2.47 -48.81
CA ASP A 17 -14.85 -3.29 -47.95
C ASP A 17 -14.28 -2.42 -46.83
N SER A 18 -14.71 -2.74 -45.62
CA SER A 18 -14.11 -2.25 -44.38
C SER A 18 -13.07 -3.26 -43.94
N ASP A 19 -11.91 -3.23 -44.61
CA ASP A 19 -10.79 -4.06 -44.21
C ASP A 19 -10.04 -3.42 -43.04
N SER A 20 -10.34 -3.98 -41.86
CA SER A 20 -9.47 -4.20 -40.71
C SER A 20 -8.19 -3.36 -40.65
N VAL A 21 -8.31 -2.19 -40.01
CA VAL A 21 -7.17 -1.55 -39.34
C VAL A 21 -6.67 -2.55 -38.32
N GLY A 22 -5.46 -3.07 -38.55
CA GLY A 22 -4.78 -3.98 -37.65
C GLY A 22 -4.87 -3.46 -36.22
N VAL A 23 -5.51 -4.25 -35.36
CA VAL A 23 -5.39 -4.15 -33.92
C VAL A 23 -3.93 -4.46 -33.61
N GLY A 24 -3.09 -3.43 -33.73
CA GLY A 24 -1.81 -3.38 -33.05
C GLY A 24 -2.15 -3.47 -31.57
N SER A 25 -2.00 -4.68 -31.03
CA SER A 25 -1.94 -4.95 -29.60
C SER A 25 -1.22 -3.80 -28.93
N MET A 26 -1.93 -3.03 -28.09
CA MET A 26 -1.31 -2.05 -27.21
C MET A 26 -0.48 -2.82 -26.18
N ALA A 27 0.72 -3.22 -26.58
CA ALA A 27 1.75 -3.65 -25.66
C ALA A 27 1.89 -2.57 -24.58
N ASN A 28 1.83 -2.99 -23.31
CA ASN A 28 1.97 -2.16 -22.11
C ASN A 28 2.95 -0.99 -22.35
N ARG A 29 2.42 0.23 -22.50
CA ARG A 29 3.24 1.42 -22.78
C ARG A 29 4.09 1.86 -21.59
N ASN A 30 3.78 1.34 -20.39
CA ASN A 30 4.42 1.78 -19.17
C ASN A 30 5.46 0.73 -18.72
N PRO A 31 6.72 1.13 -18.48
CA PRO A 31 7.76 0.21 -18.02
C PRO A 31 7.36 -0.43 -16.68
N LEU A 32 7.73 -1.69 -16.49
CA LEU A 32 7.48 -2.44 -15.26
C LEU A 32 8.77 -2.57 -14.45
N ILE A 33 8.82 -1.94 -13.29
CA ILE A 33 9.90 -2.14 -12.32
C ILE A 33 9.51 -3.35 -11.46
N SER A 34 10.33 -4.41 -11.48
CA SER A 34 10.13 -5.58 -10.61
C SER A 34 11.05 -5.42 -9.40
N ILE A 35 10.51 -5.58 -8.19
CA ILE A 35 11.25 -5.41 -6.94
C ILE A 35 10.94 -6.59 -6.02
N GLU A 36 11.99 -7.19 -5.48
CA GLU A 36 11.92 -8.20 -4.43
C GLU A 36 12.46 -7.60 -3.14
N ILE A 37 11.63 -7.49 -2.10
CA ILE A 37 12.07 -7.00 -0.80
C ILE A 37 13.14 -7.95 -0.25
N GLY A 38 14.28 -7.38 0.15
CA GLY A 38 15.46 -8.13 0.57
C GLY A 38 16.42 -8.53 -0.56
N GLU A 39 16.16 -8.18 -1.82
CA GLU A 39 17.14 -8.38 -2.91
C GLU A 39 18.35 -7.44 -2.78
N GLU A 40 19.45 -7.77 -3.45
CA GLU A 40 20.60 -6.89 -3.56
C GLU A 40 20.23 -5.61 -4.34
N ILE A 41 20.60 -4.44 -3.81
CA ILE A 41 20.28 -3.17 -4.46
C ILE A 41 20.82 -3.11 -5.90
N ASN A 42 21.99 -3.71 -6.14
CA ASN A 42 22.59 -3.74 -7.48
C ASN A 42 21.76 -4.56 -8.48
N ASP A 43 21.07 -5.61 -8.01
CA ASP A 43 20.19 -6.41 -8.86
C ASP A 43 18.98 -5.59 -9.29
N LEU A 44 18.33 -4.88 -8.35
CA LEU A 44 17.26 -3.92 -8.66
C LEU A 44 17.71 -2.87 -9.69
N LEU A 45 18.88 -2.26 -9.48
CA LEU A 45 19.40 -1.20 -10.36
C LEU A 45 19.70 -1.70 -11.77
N SER A 46 20.28 -2.90 -11.89
CA SER A 46 20.67 -3.49 -13.17
C SER A 46 19.50 -4.01 -13.99
N ASN A 47 18.44 -4.49 -13.32
CA ASN A 47 17.28 -5.11 -13.96
C ASN A 47 16.12 -4.14 -14.18
N SER A 48 16.14 -2.95 -13.56
CA SER A 48 15.09 -1.96 -13.73
C SER A 48 15.11 -1.36 -15.14
N PRO A 49 13.95 -1.31 -15.85
CA PRO A 49 13.83 -0.60 -17.12
C PRO A 49 13.81 0.93 -16.97
N VAL A 50 13.73 1.43 -15.73
CA VAL A 50 13.74 2.87 -15.42
C VAL A 50 15.00 3.18 -14.59
N PRO A 51 15.80 4.18 -14.97
CA PRO A 51 17.01 4.52 -14.23
C PRO A 51 16.66 5.11 -12.86
N PHE A 52 17.35 4.63 -11.82
CA PHE A 52 17.30 5.20 -10.48
C PHE A 52 18.37 6.29 -10.34
N SER A 53 18.02 7.40 -9.70
CA SER A 53 19.02 8.32 -9.15
C SER A 53 19.57 7.78 -7.84
N LYS A 54 20.84 8.08 -7.56
CA LYS A 54 21.54 7.70 -6.32
C LYS A 54 21.95 8.96 -5.57
N GLU A 55 21.62 9.01 -4.29
CA GLU A 55 21.99 10.09 -3.37
C GLU A 55 22.58 9.47 -2.11
N CYS A 56 23.80 9.84 -1.72
CA CYS A 56 24.47 9.25 -0.56
C CYS A 56 24.93 10.31 0.43
N ILE A 57 24.88 9.95 1.71
CA ILE A 57 25.43 10.73 2.83
C ILE A 57 26.53 9.90 3.46
N SER A 58 27.78 10.28 3.20
CA SER A 58 28.97 9.52 3.63
C SER A 58 29.11 9.43 5.15
N ASP A 59 28.69 10.45 5.88
CA ASP A 59 28.88 10.55 7.34
C ASP A 59 28.08 9.49 8.12
N VAL A 60 27.08 8.88 7.47
CA VAL A 60 26.23 7.82 8.05
C VAL A 60 26.21 6.57 7.17
N ASP A 61 27.09 6.48 6.18
CA ASP A 61 27.15 5.39 5.19
C ASP A 61 25.78 5.00 4.57
N MET A 62 24.92 5.99 4.33
CA MET A 62 23.59 5.75 3.77
C MET A 62 23.48 6.22 2.32
N CYS A 63 22.80 5.43 1.49
CA CYS A 63 22.43 5.79 0.14
C CYS A 63 20.94 5.58 -0.12
N TRP A 64 20.31 6.52 -0.81
CA TRP A 64 18.95 6.41 -1.32
C TRP A 64 18.97 6.25 -2.83
N TYR A 65 18.12 5.36 -3.31
CA TYR A 65 17.91 5.06 -4.71
C TYR A 65 16.48 5.41 -5.08
N LYS A 66 16.30 6.33 -6.03
CA LYS A 66 14.99 6.94 -6.29
C LYS A 66 14.63 6.93 -7.77
N VAL A 67 13.38 6.58 -8.06
CA VAL A 67 12.68 6.99 -9.29
C VAL A 67 11.65 8.01 -8.86
N LYS A 68 11.66 9.20 -9.44
CA LYS A 68 10.70 10.27 -9.12
C LYS A 68 10.18 10.91 -10.41
N LYS A 69 8.87 10.84 -10.59
CA LYS A 69 8.10 11.45 -11.66
C LYS A 69 7.03 12.37 -11.08
N SER A 70 6.48 13.26 -11.91
CA SER A 70 5.32 14.04 -11.50
C SER A 70 4.07 13.16 -11.51
N PHE A 71 3.18 13.34 -10.53
CA PHE A 71 1.87 12.69 -10.54
C PHE A 71 1.00 13.10 -11.73
N GLY A 72 1.42 14.05 -12.57
CA GLY A 72 0.76 14.41 -13.85
C GLY A 72 1.34 13.75 -15.11
N ASP A 73 2.46 13.04 -15.04
CA ASP A 73 3.14 12.48 -16.23
C ASP A 73 2.38 11.30 -16.88
N ASP A 74 2.19 11.28 -18.20
CA ASP A 74 1.40 10.23 -18.85
C ASP A 74 2.07 8.83 -18.85
N ASP A 75 3.38 8.78 -18.58
CA ASP A 75 4.23 7.59 -18.73
C ASP A 75 4.71 7.00 -17.39
N LEU A 76 3.89 7.08 -16.33
CA LEU A 76 4.25 6.52 -15.03
C LEU A 76 4.46 5.00 -15.08
N PRO A 77 5.57 4.47 -14.52
CA PRO A 77 5.81 3.04 -14.48
C PRO A 77 4.74 2.27 -13.70
N SER A 78 4.69 0.96 -13.93
CA SER A 78 4.12 0.03 -12.97
C SER A 78 5.23 -0.53 -12.09
N VAL A 79 4.91 -0.90 -10.86
CA VAL A 79 5.81 -1.62 -9.96
C VAL A 79 5.17 -2.95 -9.59
N GLU A 80 5.94 -4.03 -9.63
CA GLU A 80 5.54 -5.32 -9.09
C GLU A 80 6.44 -5.69 -7.92
N VAL A 81 5.84 -5.83 -6.74
CA VAL A 81 6.54 -6.18 -5.50
C VAL A 81 6.36 -7.67 -5.21
N ASN A 82 7.46 -8.37 -4.99
CA ASN A 82 7.54 -9.79 -4.67
C ASN A 82 6.74 -10.69 -5.63
N LYS A 83 6.71 -10.33 -6.93
CA LYS A 83 5.96 -11.01 -8.01
C LYS A 83 4.47 -11.23 -7.72
N ALA A 84 3.89 -10.50 -6.77
CA ALA A 84 2.55 -10.77 -6.26
C ALA A 84 1.67 -9.53 -6.24
N LEU A 85 2.23 -8.38 -5.83
CA LEU A 85 1.50 -7.12 -5.75
C LEU A 85 1.91 -6.20 -6.89
N ARG A 86 1.04 -6.03 -7.88
CA ARG A 86 1.24 -5.09 -8.97
C ARG A 86 0.53 -3.77 -8.69
N LEU A 87 1.27 -2.68 -8.75
CA LEU A 87 0.81 -1.31 -8.62
C LEU A 87 1.03 -0.60 -9.94
N ASN A 88 -0.04 -0.06 -10.52
CA ASN A 88 0.06 0.70 -11.75
C ASN A 88 0.23 2.19 -11.44
N GLN A 89 0.83 2.94 -12.36
CA GLN A 89 0.91 4.40 -12.28
C GLN A 89 1.66 4.89 -11.03
N VAL A 90 2.87 4.37 -10.80
CA VAL A 90 3.70 4.73 -9.65
C VAL A 90 4.53 5.96 -9.98
N ALA A 91 4.35 7.03 -9.20
CA ALA A 91 5.06 8.30 -9.40
C ALA A 91 6.41 8.34 -8.67
N SER A 92 6.53 7.60 -7.57
CA SER A 92 7.77 7.55 -6.79
C SER A 92 8.09 6.13 -6.35
N VAL A 93 9.35 5.73 -6.51
CA VAL A 93 9.96 4.53 -5.93
C VAL A 93 11.19 4.98 -5.16
N SER A 94 11.31 4.60 -3.90
CA SER A 94 12.46 4.94 -3.06
C SER A 94 12.88 3.74 -2.24
N ALA A 95 14.15 3.37 -2.30
CA ALA A 95 14.78 2.40 -1.42
C ALA A 95 15.98 3.06 -0.73
N ALA A 96 16.21 2.75 0.54
CA ALA A 96 17.41 3.17 1.24
C ALA A 96 18.28 1.96 1.56
N VAL A 97 19.60 2.17 1.55
CA VAL A 97 20.60 1.18 1.93
C VAL A 97 21.51 1.85 2.94
N ASP A 98 21.61 1.22 4.11
CA ASP A 98 22.57 1.52 5.16
C ASP A 98 23.77 0.56 4.99
N GLY A 99 24.92 1.11 4.62
CA GLY A 99 26.14 0.34 4.35
C GLY A 99 26.73 -0.33 5.59
N GLU A 100 26.43 0.15 6.80
CA GLU A 100 26.81 -0.56 8.04
C GLU A 100 25.99 -1.84 8.24
N VAL A 101 24.79 -1.88 7.67
CA VAL A 101 23.87 -3.02 7.76
C VAL A 101 24.12 -4.02 6.64
N GLY A 102 24.22 -3.55 5.40
CA GLY A 102 24.33 -4.41 4.23
C GLY A 102 23.98 -3.69 2.94
N THR A 103 23.68 -4.48 1.90
CA THR A 103 23.45 -3.98 0.53
C THR A 103 22.07 -4.33 -0.02
N THR A 104 21.20 -4.89 0.81
CA THR A 104 19.86 -5.35 0.43
C THR A 104 18.81 -4.25 0.53
N VAL A 105 17.70 -4.40 -0.21
CA VAL A 105 16.52 -3.55 -0.12
C VAL A 105 15.74 -3.88 1.15
N GLU A 106 16.07 -3.18 2.23
CA GLU A 106 15.48 -3.37 3.56
C GLU A 106 14.18 -2.59 3.75
N ASN A 107 14.04 -1.47 3.04
CA ASN A 107 12.83 -0.65 2.98
C ASN A 107 12.53 -0.24 1.53
N LEU A 108 11.25 -0.16 1.21
CA LEU A 108 10.75 0.31 -0.07
C LEU A 108 9.54 1.21 0.14
N ASP A 109 9.62 2.45 -0.32
CA ASP A 109 8.52 3.41 -0.30
C ASP A 109 8.04 3.69 -1.72
N LEU A 110 6.75 3.50 -1.95
CA LEU A 110 6.09 3.71 -3.23
C LEU A 110 5.01 4.78 -3.08
N SER A 111 4.92 5.71 -4.03
CA SER A 111 3.79 6.64 -4.14
C SER A 111 3.03 6.39 -5.42
N VAL A 112 1.75 6.03 -5.31
CA VAL A 112 0.89 5.67 -6.44
C VAL A 112 0.04 6.86 -6.84
N ARG A 113 -0.15 7.07 -8.15
CA ARG A 113 -1.12 8.04 -8.65
C ARG A 113 -2.52 7.57 -8.24
N SER A 114 -3.15 8.39 -7.41
CA SER A 114 -4.54 8.24 -7.01
C SER A 114 -5.49 8.91 -8.01
N LEU A 115 -6.69 9.26 -7.55
CA LEU A 115 -7.64 10.05 -8.31
C LEU A 115 -7.15 11.50 -8.51
N PRO A 116 -7.72 12.25 -9.46
CA PRO A 116 -7.44 13.67 -9.65
C PRO A 116 -7.72 14.52 -8.40
N ASP A 117 -7.09 15.69 -8.38
CA ASP A 117 -7.30 16.66 -7.32
C ASP A 117 -8.76 17.07 -7.18
N GLY A 118 -9.22 17.15 -5.94
CA GLY A 118 -10.59 17.52 -5.61
C GLY A 118 -11.64 16.46 -5.92
N SER A 119 -11.30 15.22 -6.28
CA SER A 119 -12.27 14.11 -6.42
C SER A 119 -13.11 13.89 -5.15
N LYS A 120 -14.24 13.20 -5.28
CA LYS A 120 -15.14 12.97 -4.13
C LYS A 120 -14.49 12.04 -3.12
N HIS A 121 -14.73 12.29 -1.83
CA HIS A 121 -14.24 11.41 -0.76
C HIS A 121 -14.73 9.96 -0.92
N ASP A 122 -15.95 9.77 -1.40
CA ASP A 122 -16.52 8.44 -1.67
C ASP A 122 -15.78 7.70 -2.81
N GLU A 123 -15.31 8.43 -3.84
CA GLU A 123 -14.50 7.86 -4.90
C GLU A 123 -13.11 7.45 -4.38
N TYR A 124 -12.49 8.28 -3.53
CA TYR A 124 -11.22 7.94 -2.87
C TYR A 124 -11.36 6.74 -1.93
N ARG A 125 -12.46 6.66 -1.18
CA ARG A 125 -12.77 5.50 -0.34
C ARG A 125 -12.82 4.22 -1.17
N ALA A 126 -13.58 4.23 -2.27
CA ALA A 126 -13.68 3.10 -3.18
C ALA A 126 -12.32 2.72 -3.80
N PHE A 127 -11.53 3.72 -4.22
CA PHE A 127 -10.17 3.51 -4.73
C PHE A 127 -9.27 2.81 -3.71
N LEU A 128 -9.25 3.29 -2.46
CA LEU A 128 -8.40 2.74 -1.40
C LEU A 128 -8.82 1.32 -0.99
N TYR A 129 -10.13 1.03 -0.90
CA TYR A 129 -10.58 -0.35 -0.64
C TYR A 129 -10.31 -1.29 -1.83
N GLY A 130 -10.33 -0.78 -3.06
CA GLY A 130 -9.84 -1.51 -4.23
C GLY A 130 -8.36 -1.91 -4.07
N LEU A 131 -7.52 -0.96 -3.67
CA LEU A 131 -6.10 -1.22 -3.41
C LEU A 131 -5.87 -2.20 -2.25
N ILE A 132 -6.63 -2.08 -1.15
CA ILE A 132 -6.58 -3.03 -0.02
C ILE A 132 -6.95 -4.45 -0.48
N LYS A 133 -7.95 -4.58 -1.35
CA LYS A 133 -8.34 -5.88 -1.93
C LYS A 133 -7.21 -6.48 -2.77
N ASP A 134 -6.52 -5.68 -3.57
CA ASP A 134 -5.39 -6.13 -4.37
C ASP A 134 -4.19 -6.55 -3.50
N ILE A 135 -3.89 -5.78 -2.45
CA ILE A 135 -2.89 -6.13 -1.42
C ILE A 135 -3.20 -7.48 -0.79
N LYS A 136 -4.45 -7.70 -0.36
CA LYS A 136 -4.88 -8.97 0.24
C LYS A 136 -4.82 -10.13 -0.74
N LYS A 137 -5.20 -9.90 -2.00
CA LYS A 137 -5.09 -10.90 -3.07
C LYS A 137 -3.65 -11.31 -3.34
N ALA A 138 -2.68 -10.41 -3.14
CA ALA A 138 -1.25 -10.70 -3.20
C ALA A 138 -0.72 -11.50 -1.99
N GLY A 139 -1.59 -11.87 -1.04
CA GLY A 139 -1.29 -12.72 0.11
C GLY A 139 -0.93 -11.96 1.39
N TRP A 140 -1.05 -10.63 1.39
CA TRP A 140 -0.86 -9.83 2.60
C TRP A 140 -2.07 -9.95 3.53
N VAL A 141 -1.82 -10.10 4.83
CA VAL A 141 -2.87 -10.25 5.85
C VAL A 141 -2.84 -9.08 6.83
N HIS A 142 -3.95 -8.84 7.53
CA HIS A 142 -4.01 -7.82 8.58
C HIS A 142 -2.93 -8.06 9.65
N TYR A 143 -2.27 -6.99 10.06
CA TYR A 143 -1.28 -7.01 11.12
C TYR A 143 -1.72 -6.10 12.28
N TYR A 144 -1.86 -6.68 13.48
CA TYR A 144 -2.01 -5.90 14.70
C TYR A 144 -0.63 -5.56 15.24
N ALA A 145 -0.36 -4.28 15.53
CA ALA A 145 0.93 -3.91 16.07
C ALA A 145 1.18 -4.60 17.44
N PRO A 146 2.42 -4.89 17.84
CA PRO A 146 2.72 -5.77 18.96
C PRO A 146 2.11 -5.34 20.31
N SER A 147 1.97 -4.04 20.53
CA SER A 147 1.38 -3.45 21.74
C SER A 147 -0.12 -3.15 21.62
N ASP A 148 -0.69 -3.26 20.43
CA ASP A 148 -2.06 -2.83 20.16
C ASP A 148 -3.04 -3.96 20.45
N PRO A 149 -4.26 -3.64 20.91
CA PRO A 149 -5.26 -4.65 21.21
C PRO A 149 -5.80 -5.24 19.90
N ARG A 150 -6.08 -6.55 19.91
CA ARG A 150 -6.59 -7.26 18.72
C ARG A 150 -8.10 -7.05 18.56
N VAL A 151 -8.50 -5.79 18.38
CA VAL A 151 -9.89 -5.39 18.18
C VAL A 151 -10.19 -5.31 16.69
N SER A 152 -11.05 -6.21 16.21
CA SER A 152 -11.50 -6.22 14.82
C SER A 152 -12.35 -4.99 14.47
N GLY A 153 -12.29 -4.56 13.21
CA GLY A 153 -13.20 -3.55 12.65
C GLY A 153 -14.68 -3.92 12.75
N SER A 154 -15.03 -5.20 12.97
CA SER A 154 -16.41 -5.60 13.31
C SER A 154 -16.94 -4.99 14.61
N GLN A 155 -16.05 -4.53 15.50
CA GLN A 155 -16.40 -3.86 16.76
C GLN A 155 -16.49 -2.34 16.64
N ILE A 156 -16.42 -1.79 15.42
CA ILE A 156 -16.30 -0.34 15.20
C ILE A 156 -17.39 0.49 15.87
N ASP A 157 -18.61 -0.04 15.97
CA ASP A 157 -19.75 0.65 16.59
C ASP A 157 -19.53 0.92 18.09
N LYS A 158 -18.61 0.19 18.73
CA LYS A 158 -18.24 0.34 20.15
C LYS A 158 -17.03 1.27 20.35
N ILE A 159 -16.42 1.73 19.26
CA ILE A 159 -15.26 2.62 19.28
C ILE A 159 -15.71 4.03 18.95
N SER A 160 -15.66 4.91 19.93
CA SER A 160 -16.17 6.29 19.82
C SER A 160 -15.18 7.28 19.21
N SER A 161 -13.89 6.94 19.17
CA SER A 161 -12.82 7.82 18.68
C SER A 161 -12.23 7.28 17.37
N PRO A 162 -11.94 8.15 16.39
CA PRO A 162 -11.23 7.77 15.17
C PRO A 162 -9.73 7.51 15.36
N ASP A 163 -9.14 8.04 16.44
CA ASP A 163 -7.70 8.08 16.65
C ASP A 163 -7.25 7.22 17.84
N GLU A 164 -8.19 6.80 18.70
CA GLU A 164 -7.90 6.12 19.96
C GLU A 164 -8.84 4.95 20.22
N VAL A 165 -8.30 3.89 20.82
CA VAL A 165 -9.07 2.79 21.39
C VAL A 165 -9.01 2.90 22.91
N MET A 166 -10.15 3.21 23.53
CA MET A 166 -10.27 3.35 24.98
C MET A 166 -9.28 4.37 25.59
N GLY A 167 -9.06 5.49 24.90
CA GLY A 167 -8.19 6.59 25.35
C GLY A 167 -6.70 6.40 25.02
N ASP A 168 -6.33 5.31 24.35
CA ASP A 168 -4.97 5.08 23.89
C ASP A 168 -4.86 5.20 22.37
N TYR A 169 -3.82 5.89 21.92
CA TYR A 169 -3.40 5.82 20.52
C TYR A 169 -2.92 4.39 20.18
N VAL A 170 -3.43 3.87 19.06
CA VAL A 170 -3.05 2.55 18.52
C VAL A 170 -2.76 2.71 17.02
N LEU A 171 -1.76 1.99 16.52
CA LEU A 171 -1.37 1.96 15.13
C LEU A 171 -2.32 1.08 14.29
N SER A 172 -2.70 -0.09 14.80
CA SER A 172 -3.71 -0.97 14.17
C SER A 172 -5.12 -0.62 14.66
N HIS A 173 -5.59 0.59 14.33
CA HIS A 173 -6.89 1.07 14.78
C HIS A 173 -8.05 0.31 14.11
N PRO A 174 -9.11 -0.11 14.84
CA PRO A 174 -10.22 -0.90 14.27
C PRO A 174 -10.98 -0.20 13.13
N TRP A 175 -11.02 1.13 13.12
CA TRP A 175 -11.61 1.90 12.01
C TRP A 175 -10.82 1.76 10.70
N LEU A 176 -9.57 1.33 10.79
CA LEU A 176 -8.65 1.12 9.69
C LEU A 176 -8.21 -0.35 9.62
N ASP A 177 -9.13 -1.27 9.97
CA ASP A 177 -8.97 -2.70 9.72
C ASP A 177 -9.14 -2.99 8.22
N PRO A 178 -8.17 -3.64 7.55
CA PRO A 178 -8.26 -3.97 6.12
C PRO A 178 -9.31 -5.04 5.78
N ASN A 179 -10.01 -5.59 6.76
CA ASN A 179 -11.15 -6.49 6.60
C ASN A 179 -12.50 -5.79 6.76
N TYR A 180 -12.52 -4.48 7.05
CA TYR A 180 -13.75 -3.75 7.32
C TYR A 180 -13.80 -2.43 6.56
N GLU A 181 -14.88 -2.21 5.81
CA GLU A 181 -15.08 -0.96 5.06
C GLU A 181 -15.86 0.06 5.90
N LEU A 182 -15.34 1.27 5.98
CA LEU A 182 -16.02 2.40 6.60
C LEU A 182 -17.12 2.92 5.68
N ASP A 183 -18.24 3.33 6.27
CA ASP A 183 -19.16 4.24 5.60
C ASP A 183 -18.55 5.64 5.44
N ILE A 184 -19.15 6.48 4.59
CA ILE A 184 -18.64 7.83 4.33
C ILE A 184 -18.62 8.71 5.58
N GLU A 185 -19.58 8.53 6.49
CA GLU A 185 -19.70 9.36 7.68
C GLU A 185 -18.50 9.13 8.61
N ARG A 186 -18.15 7.87 8.87
CA ARG A 186 -16.97 7.48 9.65
C ARG A 186 -15.68 7.78 8.92
N TRP A 187 -15.64 7.55 7.62
CA TRP A 187 -14.47 7.88 6.78
C TRP A 187 -14.03 9.33 6.97
N LEU A 188 -14.98 10.27 7.00
CA LEU A 188 -14.68 11.69 7.16
C LEU A 188 -14.25 12.08 8.58
N LYS A 189 -14.63 11.28 9.59
CA LYS A 189 -14.26 11.47 11.00
C LYS A 189 -12.85 11.00 11.31
N VAL A 190 -12.29 10.05 10.54
CA VAL A 190 -10.84 9.77 10.59
C VAL A 190 -10.08 11.07 10.37
N GLY A 191 -8.94 11.26 11.02
CA GLY A 191 -8.11 12.45 10.84
C GLY A 191 -7.63 12.65 9.39
N LYS A 192 -6.49 13.32 9.22
CA LYS A 192 -5.91 13.51 7.87
C LYS A 192 -5.10 12.31 7.40
N PHE A 193 -4.79 11.36 8.28
CA PHE A 193 -3.92 10.24 8.00
C PHE A 193 -4.66 8.93 8.19
N TYR A 194 -4.64 8.09 7.16
CA TYR A 194 -5.19 6.75 7.16
C TYR A 194 -4.03 5.78 7.02
N ASN A 195 -3.92 4.79 7.91
CA ASN A 195 -2.88 3.78 7.92
C ASN A 195 -3.50 2.39 8.07
N TRP A 196 -3.24 1.49 7.12
CA TRP A 196 -3.58 0.07 7.22
C TRP A 196 -2.29 -0.74 7.30
N LEU A 197 -2.22 -1.66 8.27
CA LEU A 197 -1.05 -2.48 8.54
C LEU A 197 -1.25 -3.91 8.03
N PHE A 198 -0.21 -4.41 7.36
CA PHE A 198 -0.20 -5.73 6.76
C PHE A 198 1.11 -6.47 7.05
N TYR A 199 1.03 -7.79 6.99
CA TYR A 199 2.18 -8.69 7.11
C TYR A 199 2.14 -9.78 6.04
N LYS A 200 3.33 -10.18 5.56
CA LYS A 200 3.54 -11.35 4.70
C LYS A 200 5.00 -11.83 4.76
N ASP A 201 5.21 -13.12 5.04
CA ASP A 201 6.51 -13.80 4.91
C ASP A 201 7.70 -13.05 5.57
N GLY A 202 7.51 -12.54 6.78
CA GLY A 202 8.51 -11.79 7.55
C GLY A 202 8.52 -10.28 7.26
N ASN A 203 7.85 -9.84 6.19
CA ASN A 203 7.82 -8.44 5.78
C ASN A 203 6.56 -7.74 6.26
N HIS A 204 6.67 -6.43 6.47
CA HIS A 204 5.58 -5.57 6.90
C HIS A 204 5.27 -4.56 5.81
N LEU A 205 3.99 -4.27 5.62
CA LEU A 205 3.49 -3.27 4.67
C LEU A 205 2.56 -2.32 5.42
N THR A 206 2.79 -1.02 5.25
CA THR A 206 1.82 0.02 5.62
C THR A 206 1.28 0.68 4.36
N LEU A 207 -0.04 0.61 4.15
CA LEU A 207 -0.73 1.47 3.19
C LEU A 207 -1.10 2.78 3.91
N LYS A 208 -0.68 3.91 3.35
CA LYS A 208 -0.93 5.24 3.90
C LYS A 208 -1.72 6.08 2.91
N ALA A 209 -2.73 6.80 3.40
CA ALA A 209 -3.38 7.87 2.64
C ALA A 209 -3.37 9.16 3.45
N TRP A 210 -2.83 10.23 2.88
CA TRP A 210 -2.85 11.56 3.49
C TRP A 210 -3.86 12.44 2.76
N ARG A 211 -4.96 12.73 3.45
CA ARG A 211 -6.08 13.54 2.99
C ARG A 211 -5.81 15.03 3.18
N ARG A 212 -6.06 15.80 2.13
CA ARG A 212 -6.32 17.23 2.16
C ARG A 212 -7.74 17.47 1.66
N ASP A 213 -8.56 18.15 2.45
CA ASP A 213 -9.91 18.51 2.02
C ASP A 213 -9.85 19.66 1.01
N SER A 214 -10.86 19.77 0.14
CA SER A 214 -10.98 20.93 -0.74
C SER A 214 -11.43 22.17 0.05
N ASP A 215 -11.04 23.35 -0.42
CA ASP A 215 -11.35 24.60 0.27
C ASP A 215 -12.84 24.99 0.16
N ASP A 216 -13.48 24.60 -0.95
CA ASP A 216 -14.85 24.95 -1.34
C ASP A 216 -15.90 23.93 -0.91
N ALA A 217 -15.52 22.64 -0.82
CA ALA A 217 -16.42 21.53 -0.53
C ALA A 217 -15.75 20.48 0.37
N PRO A 218 -15.24 20.86 1.57
CA PRO A 218 -14.36 20.01 2.37
C PRO A 218 -14.96 18.68 2.81
N ASN A 219 -16.29 18.62 2.97
CA ASN A 219 -17.01 17.40 3.37
C ASN A 219 -17.41 16.52 2.17
N GLU A 220 -17.24 16.99 0.93
CA GLU A 220 -17.57 16.23 -0.28
C GLU A 220 -16.32 15.82 -1.05
N ARG A 221 -15.30 16.69 -1.06
CA ARG A 221 -14.15 16.62 -1.97
C ARG A 221 -12.81 16.77 -1.24
N GLY A 222 -11.79 16.16 -1.82
CA GLY A 222 -10.41 16.29 -1.34
C GLY A 222 -9.39 15.71 -2.31
N THR A 223 -8.15 15.69 -1.88
CA THR A 223 -7.01 15.04 -2.54
C THR A 223 -6.36 14.11 -1.53
N TYR A 224 -5.95 12.92 -1.98
CA TYR A 224 -5.28 11.94 -1.12
C TYR A 224 -3.92 11.59 -1.71
N LEU A 225 -2.84 11.84 -0.97
CA LEU A 225 -1.54 11.27 -1.30
C LEU A 225 -1.50 9.82 -0.81
N VAL A 226 -1.41 8.87 -1.73
CA VAL A 226 -1.41 7.43 -1.42
C VAL A 226 -0.01 6.86 -1.55
N SER A 227 0.45 6.19 -0.50
CA SER A 227 1.78 5.58 -0.47
C SER A 227 1.76 4.21 0.20
N LEU A 228 2.69 3.35 -0.20
CA LEU A 228 2.91 2.03 0.40
C LEU A 228 4.35 1.99 0.90
N SER A 229 4.53 1.55 2.14
CA SER A 229 5.84 1.43 2.78
C SER A 229 6.06 -0.02 3.18
N PHE A 230 7.04 -0.67 2.58
CA PHE A 230 7.43 -2.04 2.85
C PHE A 230 8.71 -2.05 3.66
N THR A 231 8.79 -2.97 4.63
CA THR A 231 10.00 -3.19 5.44
C THR A 231 10.24 -4.68 5.63
N THR A 232 11.51 -5.07 5.65
CA THR A 232 11.93 -6.42 6.06
C THR A 232 11.67 -6.64 7.55
N GLU A 233 11.78 -7.89 8.00
CA GLU A 233 11.71 -8.23 9.42
C GLU A 233 12.76 -7.44 10.24
N ARG A 234 14.00 -7.36 9.74
CA ARG A 234 15.09 -6.66 10.43
C ARG A 234 14.80 -5.18 10.55
N GLU A 235 14.44 -4.52 9.45
CA GLU A 235 14.16 -3.08 9.47
C GLU A 235 12.98 -2.75 10.39
N TYR A 236 11.90 -3.53 10.32
CA TYR A 236 10.73 -3.35 11.18
C TYR A 236 11.08 -3.45 12.67
N TRP A 237 11.74 -4.54 13.09
CA TRP A 237 12.01 -4.77 14.52
C TRP A 237 13.16 -3.95 15.08
N SER A 238 14.20 -3.67 14.28
CA SER A 238 15.27 -2.77 14.71
C SER A 238 14.78 -1.33 14.89
N GLY A 239 13.72 -0.92 14.17
CA GLY A 239 13.05 0.37 14.35
C GLY A 239 12.47 0.62 15.75
N ALA A 240 12.28 -0.43 16.57
CA ALA A 240 11.87 -0.29 17.96
C ALA A 240 12.96 0.30 18.88
N PHE A 241 14.21 0.39 18.40
CA PHE A 241 15.37 0.85 19.15
C PHE A 241 15.88 2.17 18.53
N PRO A 242 15.91 3.28 19.29
CA PRO A 242 16.30 4.59 18.75
C PRO A 242 17.83 4.70 18.56
N GLU A 243 18.61 4.09 19.44
CA GLU A 243 20.07 4.21 19.46
C GLU A 243 20.74 3.25 18.47
N ALA A 244 21.72 3.73 17.70
CA ALA A 244 22.41 2.94 16.69
C ALA A 244 23.05 1.65 17.25
N GLU A 245 23.64 1.73 18.45
CA GLU A 245 24.24 0.57 19.11
C GLU A 245 23.21 -0.46 19.59
N GLU A 246 22.01 -0.02 19.96
CA GLU A 246 20.89 -0.90 20.28
C GLU A 246 20.33 -1.55 19.02
N LYS A 247 20.21 -0.79 17.92
CA LYS A 247 19.82 -1.32 16.61
C LYS A 247 20.75 -2.43 16.15
N LYS A 248 22.06 -2.33 16.36
CA LYS A 248 23.02 -3.42 16.05
C LYS A 248 22.77 -4.69 16.87
N ARG A 249 22.28 -4.53 18.10
CA ARG A 249 21.97 -5.61 19.04
C ARG A 249 20.47 -5.95 19.10
N TRP A 250 19.68 -5.51 18.13
CA TRP A 250 18.22 -5.58 18.19
C TRP A 250 17.70 -6.99 18.50
N LYS A 251 18.31 -8.05 17.94
CA LYS A 251 17.90 -9.45 18.20
C LYS A 251 18.07 -9.87 19.66
N GLU A 252 19.11 -9.36 20.33
CA GLU A 252 19.38 -9.62 21.76
C GLU A 252 18.35 -8.90 22.64
N LEU A 253 17.99 -7.67 22.27
CA LEU A 253 17.10 -6.79 23.05
C LEU A 253 15.62 -7.07 22.81
N LEU A 254 15.27 -7.57 21.62
CA LEU A 254 13.90 -7.77 21.17
C LEU A 254 13.07 -8.68 22.09
N PRO A 255 13.56 -9.82 22.63
CA PRO A 255 12.78 -10.65 23.54
C PRO A 255 12.28 -9.90 24.79
N ALA A 256 13.07 -8.97 25.34
CA ALA A 256 12.65 -8.14 26.46
C ALA A 256 11.58 -7.13 26.01
N LYS A 257 11.77 -6.49 24.85
CA LYS A 257 10.82 -5.54 24.26
C LYS A 257 9.47 -6.19 23.93
N LEU A 258 9.46 -7.42 23.42
CA LEU A 258 8.24 -8.17 23.14
C LEU A 258 7.44 -8.48 24.42
N LYS A 259 8.12 -8.74 25.55
CA LYS A 259 7.43 -8.91 26.85
C LYS A 259 6.77 -7.61 27.30
N GLU A 260 7.44 -6.46 27.10
CA GLU A 260 6.85 -5.14 27.35
C GLU A 260 5.60 -4.91 26.49
N TYR A 261 5.70 -5.15 25.18
CA TYR A 261 4.57 -5.02 24.26
C TYR A 261 3.41 -5.95 24.62
N ALA A 262 3.68 -7.20 24.98
CA ALA A 262 2.65 -8.14 25.41
C ALA A 262 1.92 -7.67 26.68
N ALA A 263 2.64 -7.10 27.65
CA ALA A 263 2.04 -6.54 28.86
C ALA A 263 1.15 -5.32 28.54
N ILE A 264 1.60 -4.44 27.64
CA ILE A 264 0.81 -3.29 27.18
C ILE A 264 -0.45 -3.76 26.46
N ARG A 265 -0.32 -4.72 25.53
CA ARG A 265 -1.45 -5.30 24.80
C ARG A 265 -2.45 -5.90 25.77
N GLN A 266 -2.01 -6.74 26.71
CA GLN A 266 -2.90 -7.37 27.69
C GLN A 266 -3.71 -6.32 28.46
N SER A 267 -3.06 -5.27 28.97
CA SER A 267 -3.76 -4.19 29.68
C SER A 267 -4.78 -3.42 28.82
N ARG A 268 -4.54 -3.31 27.51
CA ARG A 268 -5.48 -2.68 26.56
C ARG A 268 -6.64 -3.62 26.23
N GLU A 269 -6.36 -4.91 26.08
CA GLU A 269 -7.36 -5.94 25.82
C GLU A 269 -8.30 -6.12 27.03
N ASP A 270 -7.77 -6.16 28.25
CA ASP A 270 -8.57 -6.23 29.48
C ASP A 270 -9.56 -5.05 29.56
N ARG A 271 -9.09 -3.82 29.29
CA ARG A 271 -9.97 -2.62 29.27
C ARG A 271 -11.02 -2.68 28.18
N ALA A 272 -10.67 -3.21 27.00
CA ALA A 272 -11.62 -3.37 25.91
C ALA A 272 -12.70 -4.40 26.28
N GLU A 273 -12.33 -5.53 26.89
CA GLU A 273 -13.27 -6.55 27.36
C GLU A 273 -14.19 -6.02 28.46
N GLU A 274 -13.66 -5.26 29.43
CA GLU A 274 -14.45 -4.57 30.46
C GLU A 274 -15.48 -3.59 29.85
N ALA A 275 -15.15 -2.95 28.73
CA ALA A 275 -16.04 -2.10 27.95
C ALA A 275 -16.98 -2.89 27.01
N GLY A 276 -16.94 -4.22 27.03
CA GLY A 276 -17.79 -5.10 26.20
C GLY A 276 -17.35 -5.19 24.73
N ILE A 277 -16.12 -4.82 24.41
CA ILE A 277 -15.51 -4.96 23.08
C ILE A 277 -14.86 -6.34 22.99
N GLN A 278 -15.12 -7.05 21.88
CA GLN A 278 -14.58 -8.39 21.67
C GLN A 278 -13.14 -8.34 21.13
N ILE A 279 -12.28 -9.19 21.67
CA ILE A 279 -10.91 -9.41 21.20
C ILE A 279 -10.88 -10.60 20.23
N GLU A 280 -10.11 -10.46 19.15
CA GLU A 280 -9.90 -11.49 18.13
C GLU A 280 -8.91 -12.55 18.63
N LEU A 281 -9.38 -13.46 19.49
CA LEU A 281 -8.55 -14.49 20.14
C LEU A 281 -7.93 -15.51 19.17
N ASN A 282 -8.51 -15.67 17.97
CA ASN A 282 -7.99 -16.55 16.93
C ASN A 282 -6.84 -15.91 16.13
N TYR A 283 -6.58 -14.61 16.28
CA TYR A 283 -5.41 -13.96 15.68
C TYR A 283 -4.13 -14.52 16.31
N GLN A 284 -3.20 -14.94 15.45
CA GLN A 284 -1.86 -15.38 15.84
C GLN A 284 -0.87 -14.33 15.38
N ASP A 285 -0.06 -13.81 16.31
CA ASP A 285 1.03 -12.93 15.95
C ASP A 285 1.98 -13.63 14.96
N PRO A 286 2.47 -12.93 13.93
CA PRO A 286 3.42 -13.52 13.02
C PRO A 286 4.69 -14.00 13.72
N SER A 287 5.24 -15.13 13.25
CA SER A 287 6.50 -15.64 13.78
C SER A 287 7.66 -14.74 13.38
N ILE A 288 8.53 -14.39 14.33
CA ILE A 288 9.76 -13.62 14.08
C ILE A 288 10.89 -14.61 13.80
N ASN A 289 11.31 -14.70 12.54
CA ASN A 289 12.30 -15.68 12.10
C ASN A 289 13.67 -15.46 12.75
N ALA A 290 14.05 -14.20 13.01
CA ALA A 290 15.32 -13.85 13.65
C ALA A 290 15.47 -14.34 15.10
N LEU A 291 14.39 -14.79 15.75
CA LEU A 291 14.38 -15.31 17.11
C LEU A 291 14.23 -16.84 17.20
N LYS A 292 14.20 -17.53 16.06
CA LYS A 292 14.11 -19.00 16.00
C LYS A 292 15.48 -19.66 16.06
#